data_AF-F4N028-F1
#
_entry.id   AF-F4N028-F1
#
_cell.length_a   1.000
_cell.length_b   1.000
_cell.length_c   1.000
_cell.angle_alpha   90.00
_cell.angle_beta   90.00
_cell.angle_gamma   90.00
#
_symmetry.space_group_name_H-M   'P 1'
#
loop_
_entity.id
_entity.type
_entity.pdbx_description
1 polymer ?
#
loop_
_entity_poly.entity_id
_entity_poly.type
_entity_poly.pdbx_seq_one_letter_code
_entity_poly.pdbx_strand_id
1 'polypeptide(L)'
;MHDSQPFITRLTRQVERFSLDTVAVGVDAGYFTSAVCHLTQEMGVALVPGYRRPHKGQNDYQKKHFRMTRRRTCTSVRPAAS
;
A
#
# COMPACT_ATOMS: atom_id res chain seq x y z
N MET A 1 -12.65 -18.59 0.07
CA MET A 1 -11.48 -18.44 -0.83
C MET A 1 -10.67 -17.26 -0.32
N HIS A 2 -9.41 -17.47 0.09
CA HIS A 2 -8.53 -16.41 0.57
C HIS A 2 -7.77 -15.80 -0.61
N ASP A 3 -7.69 -14.46 -0.69
CA ASP A 3 -7.06 -13.72 -1.80
C ASP A 3 -5.54 -13.95 -1.90
N SER A 4 -4.94 -14.61 -0.91
CA SER A 4 -3.51 -14.89 -0.83
C SER A 4 -3.05 -15.98 -1.81
N GLN A 5 -3.84 -17.02 -2.03
CA GLN A 5 -3.52 -18.09 -2.98
C GLN A 5 -3.45 -17.61 -4.44
N PRO A 6 -4.45 -16.86 -4.97
CA PRO A 6 -4.37 -16.37 -6.34
C PRO A 6 -3.23 -15.35 -6.54
N PHE A 7 -2.80 -14.64 -5.49
CA PHE A 7 -1.63 -13.77 -5.54
C PHE A 7 -0.34 -14.57 -5.79
N ILE A 8 -0.11 -15.63 -5.01
CA ILE A 8 1.10 -16.47 -5.14
C ILE A 8 1.14 -17.18 -6.49
N THR A 9 0.02 -17.74 -6.96
CA THR A 9 -0.03 -18.37 -8.30
C THR A 9 0.36 -17.40 -9.42
N ARG A 10 -0.03 -16.12 -9.32
CA ARG A 10 0.36 -15.10 -10.31
C ARG A 10 1.85 -14.81 -10.25
N LEU A 11 2.41 -14.70 -9.04
CA LEU A 11 3.84 -14.48 -8.83
C LEU A 11 4.65 -15.64 -9.42
N THR A 12 4.32 -16.89 -9.08
CA THR A 12 5.00 -18.08 -9.62
C THR A 12 4.99 -18.10 -11.15
N ARG A 13 3.82 -17.82 -11.76
CA ARG A 13 3.71 -17.75 -13.22
C ARG A 13 4.58 -16.66 -13.84
N GLN A 14 4.75 -15.52 -13.16
CA GLN A 14 5.62 -14.44 -13.65
C GLN A 14 7.10 -14.86 -13.57
N VAL A 15 7.50 -15.44 -12.46
CA VAL A 15 8.88 -15.93 -12.26
C VAL A 15 9.22 -16.99 -13.31
N GLU A 16 8.35 -17.97 -13.52
CA GLU A 16 8.54 -19.01 -14.53
C GLU A 16 8.59 -18.46 -15.96
N ARG A 17 7.65 -17.57 -16.30
CA ARG A 17 7.51 -17.03 -17.67
C ARG A 17 8.71 -16.18 -18.08
N PHE A 18 9.31 -15.47 -17.13
CA PHE A 18 10.43 -14.56 -17.38
C PHE A 18 11.77 -15.10 -16.87
N SER A 19 11.78 -16.32 -16.30
CA SER A 19 12.96 -16.97 -15.73
C SER A 19 13.75 -16.05 -14.78
N LEU A 20 13.04 -15.37 -13.89
CA LEU A 20 13.62 -14.38 -12.98
C LEU A 20 14.29 -15.07 -11.78
N ASP A 21 15.55 -14.74 -11.52
CA ASP A 21 16.19 -15.08 -10.24
C ASP A 21 15.68 -14.12 -9.15
N THR A 22 14.56 -14.49 -8.54
CA THR A 22 13.74 -13.56 -7.76
C THR A 22 14.19 -13.55 -6.31
N VAL A 23 14.90 -12.48 -5.90
CA VAL A 23 15.37 -12.30 -4.52
C VAL A 23 14.34 -11.58 -3.66
N ALA A 24 13.56 -10.67 -4.24
CA ALA A 24 12.57 -9.87 -3.54
C ALA A 24 11.37 -9.50 -4.43
N VAL A 25 10.21 -9.32 -3.81
CA VAL A 25 8.96 -8.93 -4.48
C VAL A 25 8.34 -7.74 -3.76
N GLY A 26 8.16 -6.65 -4.51
CA GLY A 26 7.39 -5.49 -4.07
C GLY A 26 5.91 -5.77 -4.13
N VAL A 27 5.19 -5.61 -3.02
CA VAL A 27 3.73 -5.76 -2.97
C VAL A 27 3.06 -4.48 -2.52
N ASP A 28 1.86 -4.22 -3.03
CA ASP A 28 1.05 -3.13 -2.48
C ASP A 28 0.72 -3.41 -1.00
N ALA A 29 0.53 -2.35 -0.23
CA ALA A 29 0.29 -2.45 1.21
C ALA A 29 -1.00 -3.23 1.57
N GLY A 30 -1.94 -3.37 0.63
CA GLY A 30 -3.12 -4.22 0.79
C GLY A 30 -2.83 -5.73 0.82
N TYR A 31 -1.70 -6.16 0.28
CA TYR A 31 -1.28 -7.57 0.23
C TYR A 31 -0.34 -7.97 1.38
N PHE A 32 -0.02 -7.04 2.28
CA PHE A 32 0.75 -7.32 3.49
C PHE A 32 -0.11 -8.13 4.48
N THR A 33 -0.16 -9.44 4.25
CA THR A 33 -0.89 -10.42 5.06
C THR A 33 0.05 -11.52 5.51
N SER A 34 -0.27 -12.17 6.64
CA SER A 34 0.54 -13.28 7.18
C SER A 34 0.69 -14.43 6.18
N ALA A 35 -0.37 -14.77 5.47
CA ALA A 35 -0.36 -15.82 4.45
C ALA A 35 0.60 -15.51 3.29
N VAL A 36 0.58 -14.29 2.76
CA VAL A 36 1.49 -13.89 1.66
C VAL A 36 2.94 -13.86 2.15
N CYS A 37 3.18 -13.36 3.36
CA CYS A 37 4.51 -13.36 3.97
C CYS A 37 5.07 -14.78 4.14
N HIS A 38 4.27 -15.70 4.66
CA HIS A 38 4.68 -17.09 4.84
C HIS A 38 4.99 -17.78 3.51
N LEU A 39 4.11 -17.64 2.52
CA LEU A 39 4.29 -18.27 1.20
C LEU A 39 5.49 -17.70 0.44
N THR A 40 5.75 -16.40 0.54
CA THR A 40 6.95 -15.78 -0.07
C THR A 40 8.24 -16.20 0.63
N GLN A 41 8.20 -16.36 1.96
CA GLN A 41 9.32 -16.92 2.73
C GLN A 41 9.61 -18.38 2.35
N GLU A 42 8.59 -19.22 2.16
CA GLU A 42 8.77 -20.61 1.69
C GLU A 42 9.40 -20.68 0.30
N MET A 43 9.11 -19.70 -0.57
CA MET A 43 9.76 -19.57 -1.88
C MET A 43 11.18 -18.96 -1.80
N GLY A 44 11.65 -18.56 -0.62
CA GLY A 44 12.96 -17.91 -0.44
C GLY A 44 13.01 -16.46 -0.92
N VAL A 45 11.86 -15.80 -1.09
CA VAL A 45 11.74 -14.47 -1.67
C VAL A 45 11.39 -13.44 -0.59
N ALA A 46 12.14 -12.34 -0.51
CA ALA A 46 11.86 -11.27 0.44
C ALA A 46 10.62 -10.44 0.03
N LEU A 47 9.64 -10.30 0.93
CA LEU A 47 8.45 -9.49 0.70
C LEU A 47 8.72 -8.02 1.09
N VAL A 48 8.57 -7.09 0.13
CA VAL A 48 8.74 -5.65 0.35
C VAL A 48 7.37 -4.95 0.24
N PRO A 49 6.67 -4.70 1.35
CA PRO A 49 5.37 -4.06 1.31
C PRO A 49 5.48 -2.56 1.05
N GLY A 50 4.57 -2.06 0.22
CA GLY A 50 4.38 -0.64 0.01
C GLY A 50 3.92 0.07 1.28
N TYR A 51 4.25 1.35 1.40
CA TYR A 51 3.82 2.16 2.55
C TYR A 51 2.32 2.47 2.47
N ARG A 52 1.54 1.97 3.44
CA ARG A 52 0.16 2.43 3.66
C ARG A 52 0.18 3.63 4.58
N ARG A 53 -0.44 4.74 4.17
CA ARG A 53 -0.70 5.83 5.12
C ARG A 53 -1.59 5.30 6.25
N PRO A 54 -1.22 5.50 7.52
CA PRO A 54 -2.06 5.12 8.64
C PRO A 54 -3.42 5.83 8.53
N HIS A 55 -4.47 5.17 9.00
CA HIS A 55 -5.79 5.79 9.12
C HIS A 55 -5.66 7.06 9.98
N LYS A 56 -6.36 8.14 9.56
CA LYS A 56 -6.35 9.50 10.13
C LYS A 56 -5.62 9.61 11.49
N GLY A 57 -4.46 10.26 11.50
CA GLY A 57 -3.93 10.82 12.73
C GLY A 57 -4.89 11.87 13.29
N GLN A 58 -4.73 12.20 14.58
CA GLN A 58 -5.39 13.31 15.29
C GLN A 58 -5.01 14.64 14.64
N ASN A 59 -5.58 14.92 13.48
CA ASN A 59 -5.40 16.16 12.78
C ASN A 59 -6.71 16.91 12.92
N ASP A 60 -6.69 18.00 13.69
CA ASP A 60 -7.87 18.84 13.95
C ASP A 60 -8.48 19.38 12.65
N TYR A 61 -7.67 19.41 11.59
CA TYR A 61 -8.06 19.94 10.30
C TYR A 61 -8.26 18.85 9.26
N GLN A 62 -9.52 18.68 8.83
CA GLN A 62 -9.91 17.77 7.76
C GLN A 62 -9.75 18.46 6.39
N LYS A 63 -9.60 17.67 5.31
CA LYS A 63 -9.49 18.19 3.93
C LYS A 63 -10.63 19.16 3.56
N LYS A 64 -11.83 18.96 4.10
CA LYS A 64 -12.99 19.86 3.95
C LYS A 64 -12.81 21.25 4.58
N HIS A 65 -11.90 21.40 5.54
CA HIS A 65 -11.57 22.68 6.18
C HIS A 65 -10.64 23.55 5.32
N PHE A 66 -10.08 22.99 4.24
CA PHE A 66 -9.24 23.70 3.30
C PHE A 66 -10.03 24.06 2.04
N ARG A 67 -9.96 25.33 1.63
CA ARG A 67 -10.52 25.79 0.36
C ARG A 67 -9.42 25.79 -0.70
N MET A 68 -9.68 25.11 -1.82
CA MET A 68 -8.71 25.07 -2.92
C MET A 68 -8.87 26.31 -3.80
N THR A 69 -7.88 27.21 -3.77
CA THR A 69 -7.80 28.35 -4.70
C THR A 69 -7.17 27.91 -6.03
N ARG A 70 -7.53 28.61 -7.11
CA ARG A 70 -7.16 28.32 -8.51
C ARG A 70 -5.64 28.22 -8.77
N ARG A 71 -4.80 28.69 -7.84
CA ARG A 71 -3.33 28.61 -7.86
C ARG A 71 -2.72 27.30 -7.34
N ARG A 72 -3.52 26.29 -6.97
CA ARG A 72 -3.07 24.99 -6.38
C ARG A 72 -2.25 25.15 -5.08
N THR A 73 -2.41 26.25 -4.37
CA THR A 73 -1.79 26.49 -3.06
C THR A 73 -2.86 26.44 -1.98
N CYS A 74 -2.79 25.46 -1.07
CA CYS A 74 -3.67 25.44 0.11
C CYS A 74 -3.29 26.59 1.04
N THR A 75 -4.14 27.61 1.15
CA THR A 75 -3.93 28.74 2.07
C THR A 75 -5.23 29.05 2.80
N SER A 76 -5.13 29.11 4.12
CA SER A 76 -6.16 29.37 5.14
C SER A 76 -7.05 28.20 5.56
N VAL A 77 -7.06 28.00 6.88
CA VAL A 77 -8.03 27.24 7.65
C VAL A 77 -8.99 28.27 8.25
N ARG A 78 -10.31 28.13 8.06
CA ARG A 78 -11.26 29.02 8.75
C ARG A 78 -11.19 28.73 10.26
N PRO A 79 -10.97 29.74 11.12
CA PRO A 79 -11.14 29.54 12.56
C PRO A 79 -12.60 29.19 12.82
N ALA A 80 -12.82 28.22 13.72
CA ALA A 80 -14.15 27.86 14.18
C ALA A 80 -14.82 29.11 14.77
N ALA A 81 -15.99 29.46 14.24
CA ALA A 81 -16.80 30.52 14.80
C ALA A 81 -17.18 30.13 16.24
N SER A 82 -16.84 31.01 17.20
CA SER A 82 -17.35 30.98 18.57
C SER A 82 -18.83 31.31 18.60
#